data_AF-I4A0Z0-F1
#
_entry.id   AF-I4A0Z0-F1
#
_cell.length_a   1.000
_cell.length_b   1.000
_cell.length_c   1.000
_cell.angle_alpha   90.00
_cell.angle_beta   90.00
_cell.angle_gamma   90.00
#
_symmetry.space_group_name_H-M   'P 1'
#
loop_
_entity.id
_entity.type
_entity.pdbx_description
1 polymer ?
#
loop_
_entity_poly.entity_id
_entity_poly.type
_entity_poly.pdbx_seq_one_letter_code
_entity_poly.pdbx_strand_id
1 'polypeptide(L)'
;MAEFCIRHLERYWGELIQSANEYFMNGKYEQSLEIYTHALFRAEVLASNPNDCLRLAVPFIKMYVDSQNYLVQNYIMLNDLKNARNQISLSTQFLMFLYSRKILKISELEEWLLRNHFLFQEIQNHIDNKSCLKKIVN
;
A
#
# COMPACT_ATOMS: atom_id res chain seq x y z
N MET A 1 -17.92 -10.78 -10.03
CA MET A 1 -18.74 -9.82 -9.24
C MET A 1 -19.53 -8.92 -10.20
N ALA A 2 -20.68 -8.36 -9.81
CA ALA A 2 -21.44 -7.47 -10.69
C ALA A 2 -20.65 -6.19 -11.01
N GLU A 3 -20.74 -5.69 -12.25
CA GLU A 3 -19.99 -4.51 -12.73
C GLU A 3 -20.20 -3.28 -11.85
N PHE A 4 -21.46 -3.01 -11.48
CA PHE A 4 -21.80 -1.92 -10.58
C PHE A 4 -21.04 -1.99 -9.25
N CYS A 5 -20.90 -3.19 -8.68
CA CYS A 5 -20.17 -3.38 -7.42
C CYS A 5 -18.68 -3.07 -7.58
N ILE A 6 -18.05 -3.47 -8.69
CA ILE A 6 -16.64 -3.21 -8.95
C ILE A 6 -16.37 -1.71 -9.09
N ARG A 7 -17.19 -1.01 -9.89
CA ARG A 7 -17.10 0.45 -10.06
C ARG A 7 -17.36 1.19 -8.76
N HIS A 8 -18.31 0.71 -7.96
CA HIS A 8 -18.58 1.27 -6.65
C HIS A 8 -17.36 1.13 -5.72
N LEU A 9 -16.71 -0.03 -5.67
CA LEU A 9 -15.49 -0.23 -4.88
C LEU A 9 -14.33 0.66 -5.36
N GLU A 10 -14.16 0.81 -6.68
CA GLU A 10 -13.17 1.71 -7.27
C GLU A 10 -13.36 3.16 -6.80
N ARG A 11 -14.59 3.67 -6.92
CA ARG A 11 -14.91 5.04 -6.49
C ARG A 11 -14.76 5.21 -4.98
N TYR A 12 -15.30 4.27 -4.20
CA TYR A 12 -15.27 4.36 -2.74
C TYR A 12 -13.84 4.25 -2.19
N TRP A 13 -12.97 3.45 -2.82
CA TRP A 13 -11.54 3.46 -2.52
C TRP A 13 -10.93 4.85 -2.71
N GLY A 14 -11.23 5.54 -3.82
CA GLY A 14 -10.73 6.89 -4.06
C GLY A 14 -11.18 7.90 -3.01
N GLU A 15 -12.45 7.84 -2.59
CA GLU A 15 -13.01 8.68 -1.51
C GLU A 15 -12.28 8.44 -0.17
N LEU A 16 -12.01 7.16 0.17
CA LEU A 16 -11.26 6.79 1.37
C LEU A 16 -9.82 7.31 1.32
N ILE A 17 -9.13 7.17 0.18
CA ILE A 17 -7.75 7.68 0.01
C ILE A 17 -7.72 9.19 0.17
N GLN A 18 -8.67 9.93 -0.40
CA GLN A 18 -8.74 11.38 -0.24
C GLN A 18 -8.90 11.76 1.24
N SER A 19 -9.86 11.16 1.94
CA SER A 19 -10.10 11.44 3.35
C SER A 19 -8.90 11.06 4.23
N ALA A 20 -8.29 9.89 4.01
CA ALA A 20 -7.12 9.46 4.76
C ALA A 20 -5.92 10.42 4.57
N ASN A 21 -5.68 10.88 3.35
CA ASN A 21 -4.63 11.87 3.07
C ASN A 21 -4.86 13.18 3.83
N GLU A 22 -6.09 13.65 3.96
CA GLU A 22 -6.41 14.84 4.75
C GLU A 22 -6.05 14.64 6.23
N TYR A 23 -6.38 13.49 6.82
CA TYR A 23 -5.96 13.17 8.19
C TYR A 23 -4.43 13.07 8.30
N PHE A 24 -3.78 12.39 7.36
CA PHE A 24 -2.32 12.22 7.33
C PHE A 24 -1.59 13.56 7.31
N MET A 25 -1.98 14.46 6.41
CA MET A 25 -1.35 15.79 6.27
C MET A 25 -1.57 16.68 7.50
N ASN A 26 -2.64 16.43 8.26
CA ASN A 26 -2.93 17.12 9.52
C ASN A 26 -2.25 16.46 10.74
N GLY A 27 -1.36 15.49 10.54
CA GLY A 27 -0.65 14.77 11.61
C GLY A 27 -1.54 13.81 12.41
N LYS A 28 -2.75 13.51 11.93
CA LYS A 28 -3.72 12.62 12.57
C LYS A 28 -3.50 11.19 12.07
N TYR A 29 -2.34 10.63 12.40
CA TYR A 29 -1.86 9.39 11.81
C TYR A 29 -2.69 8.17 12.22
N GLU A 30 -3.22 8.12 13.44
CA GLU A 30 -4.10 7.02 13.88
C GLU A 30 -5.41 6.99 13.11
N GLN A 31 -6.07 8.15 12.92
CA GLN A 31 -7.28 8.23 12.10
C GLN A 31 -6.99 7.92 10.63
N SER A 32 -5.87 8.44 10.11
CA SER A 32 -5.42 8.10 8.76
C SER A 32 -5.18 6.60 8.59
N LEU A 33 -4.66 5.93 9.63
CA LEU A 33 -4.35 4.49 9.59
C LEU A 33 -5.61 3.67 9.41
N GLU A 34 -6.65 3.98 10.19
CA GLU A 34 -7.94 3.31 10.14
C GLU A 34 -8.54 3.43 8.73
N ILE A 35 -8.56 4.63 8.16
CA ILE A 35 -9.15 4.87 6.84
C ILE A 35 -8.32 4.21 5.72
N TYR A 36 -6.99 4.28 5.77
CA TYR A 36 -6.14 3.55 4.81
C TYR A 36 -6.34 2.04 4.89
N THR A 37 -6.56 1.49 6.09
CA THR A 37 -6.86 0.06 6.27
C THR A 37 -8.19 -0.29 5.60
N HIS A 38 -9.21 0.55 5.73
CA HIS A 38 -10.47 0.37 5.00
C HIS A 38 -10.29 0.46 3.48
N ALA A 39 -9.44 1.37 2.99
CA ALA A 39 -9.10 1.45 1.57
C ALA A 39 -8.43 0.16 1.09
N LEU A 40 -7.45 -0.35 1.84
CA LEU A 40 -6.82 -1.64 1.53
C LEU A 40 -7.85 -2.78 1.44
N PHE A 41 -8.81 -2.87 2.36
CA PHE A 41 -9.86 -3.90 2.27
C PHE A 41 -10.67 -3.83 0.98
N ARG A 42 -10.91 -2.63 0.43
CA ARG A 42 -11.60 -2.48 -0.87
C ARG A 42 -10.69 -2.92 -2.02
N ALA A 43 -9.41 -2.56 -1.96
CA ALA A 43 -8.43 -2.98 -2.95
C ALA A 43 -8.21 -4.51 -2.94
N GLU A 44 -8.24 -5.17 -1.78
CA GLU A 44 -8.16 -6.63 -1.64
C GLU A 44 -9.33 -7.35 -2.29
N VAL A 45 -10.55 -6.83 -2.14
CA VAL A 45 -11.74 -7.37 -2.82
C VAL A 45 -11.59 -7.27 -4.34
N LEU A 46 -11.10 -6.14 -4.85
CA LEU A 46 -10.83 -5.98 -6.28
C LEU A 46 -9.69 -6.90 -6.75
N ALA A 47 -8.62 -7.01 -5.98
CA ALA A 47 -7.47 -7.88 -6.24
C ALA A 47 -7.83 -9.38 -6.25
N SER A 48 -8.88 -9.76 -5.52
CA SER A 48 -9.44 -11.12 -5.54
C SER A 48 -10.31 -11.40 -6.77
N ASN A 49 -10.64 -10.38 -7.57
CA ASN A 49 -11.45 -10.48 -8.78
C ASN A 49 -10.72 -9.89 -10.01
N PRO A 50 -9.50 -10.36 -10.34
CA PRO A 50 -8.64 -9.71 -11.33
C PRO A 50 -9.23 -9.74 -12.75
N ASN A 51 -9.89 -10.83 -13.15
CA ASN A 51 -10.48 -10.95 -14.50
C ASN A 51 -11.58 -9.91 -14.74
N ASP A 52 -12.44 -9.67 -13.75
CA ASP A 52 -13.48 -8.65 -13.86
C ASP A 52 -12.87 -7.24 -13.86
N CYS A 53 -11.84 -7.00 -13.04
CA CYS A 53 -11.14 -5.72 -13.01
C CYS A 53 -10.46 -5.42 -14.36
N LEU A 54 -9.78 -6.41 -14.94
CA LEU A 54 -9.17 -6.30 -16.28
C LEU A 54 -10.21 -6.00 -17.36
N ARG A 55 -11.33 -6.73 -17.36
CA ARG A 55 -12.44 -6.53 -18.31
C ARG A 55 -13.02 -5.10 -18.23
N LEU A 56 -13.07 -4.53 -17.02
CA LEU A 56 -13.63 -3.20 -16.77
C LEU A 56 -12.57 -2.09 -16.76
N ALA A 57 -11.30 -2.42 -17.05
CA ALA A 57 -10.17 -1.49 -16.97
C ALA A 57 -10.02 -0.80 -15.61
N VAL A 58 -10.33 -1.51 -14.53
CA VAL A 58 -10.17 -1.04 -13.15
C VAL A 58 -8.72 -1.31 -12.71
N PRO A 59 -7.97 -0.30 -12.23
CA PRO A 59 -6.54 -0.41 -11.97
C PRO A 59 -6.24 -1.09 -10.62
N PHE A 60 -6.77 -2.30 -10.40
CA PHE A 60 -6.74 -2.98 -9.10
C PHE A 60 -5.32 -3.21 -8.55
N ILE A 61 -4.33 -3.43 -9.42
CA ILE A 61 -2.92 -3.62 -9.04
C ILE A 61 -2.40 -2.34 -8.38
N LYS A 62 -2.60 -1.20 -9.05
CA LYS A 62 -2.22 0.11 -8.53
C LYS A 62 -2.93 0.41 -7.22
N MET A 63 -4.23 0.19 -7.15
CA MET A 63 -5.02 0.43 -5.94
C MET A 63 -4.50 -0.38 -4.74
N TYR A 64 -4.18 -1.66 -4.95
CA TYR A 64 -3.62 -2.51 -3.90
C TYR A 64 -2.25 -2.01 -3.45
N VAL A 65 -1.33 -1.79 -4.38
CA VAL A 65 0.04 -1.37 -4.06
C VAL A 65 0.08 0.03 -3.44
N ASP A 66 -0.71 0.97 -3.92
CA ASP A 66 -0.80 2.31 -3.31
C ASP A 66 -1.35 2.24 -1.88
N SER A 67 -2.39 1.42 -1.63
CA SER A 67 -2.94 1.24 -0.28
C SER A 67 -1.88 0.71 0.69
N GLN A 68 -1.08 -0.26 0.25
CA GLN A 68 0.06 -0.77 1.01
C GLN A 68 1.09 0.33 1.29
N ASN A 69 1.44 1.13 0.29
CA ASN A 69 2.42 2.22 0.42
C ASN A 69 1.95 3.31 1.39
N TYR A 70 0.67 3.68 1.34
CA TYR A 70 0.10 4.63 2.31
C TYR A 70 0.18 4.10 3.74
N LEU A 71 -0.12 2.82 3.95
CA LEU A 71 0.04 2.19 5.26
C LEU A 71 1.51 2.18 5.69
N VAL A 72 2.46 1.89 4.80
CA VAL A 72 3.90 1.95 5.11
C VAL A 72 4.29 3.32 5.64
N GLN A 73 3.96 4.39 4.91
CA GLN A 73 4.27 5.77 5.31
C GLN A 73 3.62 6.10 6.66
N ASN A 74 2.37 5.71 6.85
CA ASN A 74 1.66 5.98 8.09
C ASN A 74 2.22 5.21 9.29
N TYR A 75 2.62 3.95 9.11
CA TYR A 75 3.34 3.20 10.13
C TYR A 75 4.72 3.80 10.43
N ILE A 76 5.43 4.37 9.45
CA ILE A 76 6.67 5.11 9.69
C ILE A 76 6.42 6.31 10.62
N MET A 77 5.37 7.09 10.36
CA MET A 77 5.01 8.26 11.19
C MET A 77 4.62 7.85 12.62
N LEU A 78 3.94 6.71 12.78
CA LEU A 78 3.64 6.11 14.08
C LEU A 78 4.83 5.34 14.70
N ASN A 79 5.97 5.30 14.01
CA ASN A 79 7.17 4.57 14.39
C ASN A 79 6.95 3.05 14.58
N ASP A 80 5.93 2.49 13.94
CA ASP A 80 5.68 1.05 13.87
C ASP A 80 6.40 0.44 12.66
N LEU A 81 7.72 0.41 12.72
CA LEU A 81 8.57 -0.05 11.62
C LEU A 81 8.40 -1.55 11.32
N LYS A 82 7.83 -2.31 12.26
CA LYS A 82 7.51 -3.73 12.08
C LYS A 82 6.34 -3.87 11.10
N ASN A 83 5.24 -3.16 11.35
CA ASN A 83 4.09 -3.20 10.45
C ASN A 83 4.39 -2.53 9.11
N ALA A 84 5.19 -1.46 9.08
CA ALA A 84 5.67 -0.88 7.83
C ALA A 84 6.39 -1.92 6.94
N ARG A 85 7.34 -2.69 7.49
CA ARG A 85 8.00 -3.78 6.73
C ARG A 85 7.04 -4.87 6.28
N ASN A 86 6.07 -5.21 7.12
CA ASN A 86 5.08 -6.23 6.77
C ASN A 86 4.28 -5.83 5.53
N GLN A 87 3.85 -4.57 5.42
CA GLN A 87 3.11 -4.08 4.25
C GLN A 87 3.96 -4.14 2.97
N ILE A 88 5.26 -3.81 3.02
CA ILE A 88 6.17 -3.98 1.86
C ILE A 88 6.25 -5.45 1.44
N SER A 89 6.36 -6.36 2.40
CA SER A 89 6.39 -7.81 2.14
C SER A 89 5.10 -8.28 1.47
N LEU A 90 3.93 -7.85 1.96
CA LEU A 90 2.63 -8.19 1.38
C LEU A 90 2.45 -7.64 -0.04
N SER A 91 2.86 -6.38 -0.27
CA SER A 91 2.89 -5.77 -1.60
C SER A 91 3.77 -6.57 -2.56
N THR A 92 4.97 -6.95 -2.12
CA THR A 92 5.93 -7.72 -2.93
C THR A 92 5.39 -9.12 -3.26
N GLN A 93 4.82 -9.83 -2.27
CA GLN A 93 4.22 -11.15 -2.48
C GLN A 93 3.05 -11.10 -3.47
N PHE A 94 2.19 -10.08 -3.37
CA PHE A 94 1.09 -9.89 -4.29
C PHE A 94 1.57 -9.67 -5.74
N LEU A 95 2.58 -8.82 -5.94
CA LEU A 95 3.16 -8.56 -7.26
C LEU A 95 3.79 -9.83 -7.87
N MET A 96 4.53 -10.59 -7.06
CA MET A 96 5.11 -11.88 -7.47
C MET A 96 4.03 -12.90 -7.83
N PHE A 97 2.93 -12.93 -7.07
CA PHE A 97 1.78 -13.77 -7.38
C PHE A 97 1.17 -13.41 -8.74
N LEU A 98 0.90 -12.13 -9.02
CA LEU A 98 0.34 -11.69 -10.31
C LEU A 98 1.27 -12.00 -11.48
N TYR A 99 2.58 -11.81 -11.32
CA TYR A 99 3.57 -12.16 -12.32
C TYR A 99 3.57 -13.67 -12.60
N SER A 100 3.55 -14.51 -11.55
CA SER A 100 3.48 -15.97 -11.70
C SER A 100 2.22 -16.44 -12.45
N ARG A 101 1.14 -15.65 -12.37
CA ARG A 101 -0.13 -15.88 -13.08
C ARG A 101 -0.18 -15.25 -14.47
N LYS A 102 0.90 -14.60 -14.92
CA LYS A 102 1.00 -13.87 -16.20
C LYS A 102 -0.03 -12.74 -16.33
N ILE A 103 -0.53 -12.22 -15.21
CA ILE A 103 -1.43 -11.06 -15.17
C ILE A 103 -0.61 -9.77 -15.27
N LEU A 104 0.55 -9.75 -14.61
CA LEU A 104 1.48 -8.63 -14.59
C LEU A 104 2.69 -8.94 -15.49
N LYS A 105 3.12 -7.98 -16.30
CA LYS A 105 4.33 -8.11 -17.13
C LYS A 105 5.60 -7.85 -16.31
N ILE A 106 6.74 -8.38 -16.76
CA ILE A 106 8.02 -8.18 -16.06
C ILE A 106 8.40 -6.70 -15.91
N SER A 107 8.19 -5.89 -16.95
CA SER A 107 8.48 -4.45 -16.90
C SER A 107 7.64 -3.71 -15.86
N GLU A 108 6.37 -4.08 -15.72
CA GLU A 108 5.46 -3.51 -14.72
C GLU A 108 5.83 -4.02 -13.31
N LEU A 109 6.22 -5.29 -13.18
CA LEU A 109 6.73 -5.86 -11.94
C LEU A 109 7.97 -5.10 -11.45
N GLU A 110 8.95 -4.87 -12.31
CA GLU A 110 10.19 -4.16 -11.98
C GLU A 110 9.90 -2.74 -11.48
N GLU A 111 8.97 -2.02 -12.12
CA GLU A 111 8.56 -0.68 -11.68
C GLU A 111 7.99 -0.71 -10.25
N TRP A 112 7.09 -1.65 -9.96
CA TRP A 112 6.49 -1.76 -8.64
C TRP A 112 7.49 -2.21 -7.56
N LEU A 113 8.37 -3.16 -7.89
CA LEU A 113 9.42 -3.61 -6.96
C LEU A 113 10.42 -2.49 -6.66
N LEU A 114 10.74 -1.64 -7.64
CA LEU A 114 11.59 -0.47 -7.42
C LEU A 114 10.95 0.52 -6.44
N ARG A 115 9.63 0.77 -6.55
CA ARG A 115 8.89 1.60 -5.57
C ARG A 115 8.93 0.99 -4.17
N ASN A 116 8.68 -0.31 -4.04
CA ASN A 116 8.77 -1.03 -2.77
C ASN A 116 10.20 -0.96 -2.19
N HIS A 117 11.23 -1.02 -3.03
CA HIS A 117 12.62 -0.90 -2.60
C HIS A 117 12.93 0.47 -1.98
N PHE A 118 12.45 1.56 -2.57
CA PHE A 118 12.64 2.91 -2.01
C PHE A 118 11.97 3.05 -0.63
N LEU A 119 10.75 2.55 -0.46
CA LEU A 119 10.08 2.54 0.84
C LEU A 119 10.84 1.70 1.86
N PHE A 120 11.42 0.57 1.44
CA PHE A 120 12.24 -0.25 2.33
C PHE A 120 13.49 0.48 2.79
N GLN A 121 14.17 1.21 1.90
CA GLN A 121 15.31 2.06 2.26
C GLN A 121 14.92 3.17 3.24
N GLU A 122 13.75 3.79 3.07
CA GLU A 122 13.24 4.80 4.01
C GLU A 122 13.09 4.22 5.42
N ILE A 123 12.48 3.03 5.54
CA ILE A 123 12.38 2.34 6.84
C ILE A 123 13.76 2.06 7.43
N GLN A 124 14.73 1.64 6.62
CA GLN A 124 16.08 1.34 7.10
C GLN A 124 16.77 2.59 7.65
N ASN A 125 16.66 3.72 6.92
CA ASN A 125 17.19 5.00 7.37
C ASN A 125 16.59 5.43 8.73
N HIS A 126 15.29 5.19 8.94
CA HIS A 126 14.64 5.45 10.23
C HIS A 126 15.20 4.59 11.37
N ILE A 127 15.54 3.31 11.11
CA ILE A 127 16.20 2.45 12.11
C ILE A 127 17.58 2.98 12.43
N ASP A 128 18.37 3.26 11.40
CA ASP A 128 19.77 3.62 11.55
C ASP A 128 19.91 4.94 12.32
N ASN A 129 19.08 5.94 12.00
CA ASN A 129 19.01 7.20 12.74
C ASN A 129 18.64 7.00 14.21
N LYS A 130 17.69 6.10 14.51
CA LYS A 130 17.35 5.75 15.91
C LYS A 130 18.48 5.04 16.64
N SER A 131 19.23 4.19 15.94
CA SER A 131 20.37 3.49 16.52
C SER A 131 21.51 4.45 16.86
N CYS A 132 21.74 5.48 16.02
CA CYS A 132 22.70 6.54 16.28
C CYS A 132 22.31 7.40 17.48
N LEU A 133 21.04 7.82 17.59
CA LEU A 133 20.55 8.59 18.73
C LEU A 133 20.71 7.84 20.06
N LYS A 134 20.46 6.53 20.08
CA LYS A 134 20.67 5.69 21.28
C LYS A 134 22.14 5.57 21.72
N LYS A 135 23.10 5.76 20.81
CA LYS A 135 24.54 5.73 21.12
C LYS A 135 25.07 7.05 21.69
N ILE A 136 24.35 8.15 21.53
CA ILE A 136 24.77 9.48 22.01
C ILE A 136 24.28 9.74 23.45
N VAL A 137 23.23 9.04 23.88
CA VAL A 137 22.56 9.25 25.19
C VAL A 137 23.03 8.26 26.26
N ASN A 138 23.90 7.31 25.91
CA ASN A 138 24.54 6.35 26.84
C ASN A 138 26.04 6.63 26.93
#